data_AF-A0A7N0ZZI8-F1
#
_entry.id   AF-A0A7N0ZZI8-F1
#
_cell.length_a   1.000
_cell.length_b   1.000
_cell.length_c   1.000
_cell.angle_alpha   90.00
_cell.angle_beta   90.00
_cell.angle_gamma   90.00
#
_symmetry.space_group_name_H-M   'P 1'
#
loop_
_entity.id
_entity.type
_entity.pdbx_description
1 polymer ?
#
loop_
_entity_poly.entity_id
_entity_poly.type
_entity_poly.pdbx_seq_one_letter_code
_entity_poly.pdbx_strand_id
1 'polypeptide(L)'
;MEIPSMKQMCPAHALSIIWTVDLAYLLQKFSIKFSYFTVTLGANPTYSAEKFYMDQFSNDLVRVDMLFQNASSGGIDIQCRSISEREISLFILSGKYVAIALVDQYKLSDSWLKDACLSEFVGGDTAYTGHYIVICGYNSDTDEFEIRDPASSRKSRLITSKCLEEARRSFGTDEDLLLISLEKCDDQDCLAV
;
A
#
# COMPACT_ATOMS: atom_id res chain seq x y z
N MET A 1 5.02 26.04 3.09
CA MET A 1 5.65 24.95 3.86
C MET A 1 6.10 23.92 2.84
N GLU A 2 7.40 23.82 2.57
CA GLU A 2 7.91 22.78 1.66
C GLU A 2 7.93 21.46 2.42
N ILE A 3 7.26 20.44 1.88
CA ILE A 3 7.31 19.08 2.42
C ILE A 3 8.57 18.43 1.83
N PRO A 4 9.57 18.04 2.65
CA PRO A 4 10.77 17.38 2.15
C PRO A 4 10.41 16.08 1.42
N SER A 5 11.22 15.68 0.45
CA SER A 5 10.99 14.41 -0.25
C SER A 5 11.13 13.23 0.71
N MET A 6 10.43 12.12 0.45
CA MET A 6 10.50 10.92 1.29
C MET A 6 11.95 10.44 1.52
N LYS A 7 12.79 10.53 0.48
CA LYS A 7 14.23 10.20 0.55
C LYS A 7 15.00 11.05 1.57
N GLN A 8 14.59 12.30 1.77
CA GLN A 8 15.19 13.21 2.77
C GLN A 8 14.62 12.98 4.18
N MET A 9 13.46 12.33 4.29
CA MET A 9 12.76 12.14 5.56
C MET A 9 13.06 10.81 6.24
N CYS A 10 13.58 9.82 5.50
CA CYS A 10 13.94 8.49 6.01
C CYS A 10 15.38 8.46 6.56
N PRO A 11 15.65 7.76 7.69
CA PRO A 11 16.96 7.81 8.38
C PRO A 11 18.15 7.21 7.62
N ALA A 12 17.93 6.39 6.59
CA ALA A 12 19.00 5.69 5.87
C ALA A 12 19.32 6.38 4.54
N HIS A 13 20.39 7.16 4.53
CA HIS A 13 20.87 8.01 3.42
C HIS A 13 21.43 7.27 2.19
N ALA A 14 20.97 6.06 1.85
CA ALA A 14 21.43 5.36 0.63
C ALA A 14 20.45 4.29 0.14
N LEU A 15 19.33 4.65 -0.51
CA LEU A 15 18.31 3.66 -0.93
C LEU A 15 17.69 3.97 -2.31
N SER A 16 17.42 2.92 -3.08
CA SER A 16 16.88 2.98 -4.45
C SER A 16 15.35 2.82 -4.50
N ILE A 17 14.73 2.01 -3.61
CA ILE A 17 13.28 1.66 -3.66
C ILE A 17 12.57 1.83 -2.30
N ILE A 18 11.33 2.32 -2.35
CA ILE A 18 10.44 2.55 -1.20
C ILE A 18 9.58 1.30 -0.95
N TRP A 19 9.50 0.85 0.30
CA TRP A 19 8.65 -0.26 0.75
C TRP A 19 7.50 0.25 1.63
N THR A 20 6.43 -0.53 1.78
CA THR A 20 5.24 -0.10 2.54
C THR A 20 5.57 0.23 4.00
N VAL A 21 6.51 -0.50 4.60
CA VAL A 21 7.01 -0.21 5.95
C VAL A 21 7.63 1.19 6.04
N ASP A 22 8.29 1.70 4.99
CA ASP A 22 8.81 3.08 4.97
C ASP A 22 7.67 4.10 5.05
N LEU A 23 6.56 3.84 4.34
CA LEU A 23 5.37 4.67 4.41
C LEU A 23 4.74 4.63 5.81
N ALA A 24 4.74 3.48 6.48
CA ALA A 24 4.26 3.37 7.86
C ALA A 24 5.06 4.26 8.82
N TYR A 25 6.40 4.22 8.75
CA TYR A 25 7.26 5.12 9.53
C TYR A 25 7.04 6.59 9.19
N LEU A 26 6.78 6.92 7.91
CA LEU A 26 6.44 8.28 7.50
C LEU A 26 5.12 8.75 8.13
N LEU A 27 4.06 7.93 8.09
CA LEU A 27 2.78 8.24 8.71
C LEU A 27 2.93 8.44 10.22
N GLN A 28 3.70 7.58 10.89
CA GLN A 28 4.00 7.72 12.32
C GLN A 28 4.73 9.03 12.63
N LYS A 29 5.71 9.41 11.82
CA LYS A 29 6.45 10.67 11.98
C LYS A 29 5.54 11.90 11.90
N PHE A 30 4.45 11.82 11.15
CA PHE A 30 3.41 12.85 11.09
C PHE A 30 2.29 12.68 12.12
N SER A 31 2.44 11.75 13.07
CA SER A 31 1.44 11.43 14.10
C SER A 31 0.07 11.06 13.53
N ILE A 32 0.06 10.46 12.34
CA ILE A 32 -1.16 9.94 11.72
C ILE A 32 -1.47 8.58 12.36
N LYS A 33 -2.73 8.38 12.77
CA LYS A 33 -3.21 7.08 13.29
C LYS A 33 -3.48 6.12 12.13
N PHE A 34 -2.88 4.95 12.15
CA PHE A 34 -3.08 3.92 11.13
C PHE A 34 -2.83 2.51 11.69
N SER A 35 -3.30 1.50 10.96
CA SER A 35 -2.91 0.09 11.11
C SER A 35 -2.31 -0.40 9.80
N TYR A 36 -1.22 -1.17 9.87
CA TYR A 36 -0.55 -1.76 8.70
C TYR A 36 -0.89 -3.26 8.61
N PHE A 37 -1.63 -3.66 7.57
CA PHE A 37 -1.91 -5.06 7.25
C PHE A 37 -0.93 -5.58 6.18
N THR A 38 -0.41 -6.78 6.39
CA THR A 38 0.45 -7.49 5.44
C THR A 38 0.40 -8.99 5.72
N VAL A 39 0.67 -9.84 4.72
CA VAL A 39 0.85 -11.29 4.94
C VAL A 39 2.32 -11.70 5.10
N THR A 40 3.25 -10.75 4.96
CA THR A 40 4.69 -10.98 5.03
C THR A 40 5.33 -10.01 6.02
N LEU A 41 6.09 -10.52 7.00
CA LEU A 41 6.94 -9.70 7.87
C LEU A 41 8.38 -9.74 7.38
N GLY A 42 8.99 -8.56 7.21
CA GLY A 42 10.32 -8.45 6.62
C GLY A 42 10.28 -8.63 5.11
N ALA A 43 11.46 -8.78 4.51
CA ALA A 43 11.53 -9.11 3.11
C ALA A 43 11.23 -10.60 2.89
N ASN A 44 10.26 -10.92 2.03
CA ASN A 44 9.89 -12.31 1.77
C ASN A 44 11.10 -13.09 1.21
N PRO A 45 11.56 -14.17 1.88
CA PRO A 45 12.68 -14.96 1.38
C PRO A 45 12.38 -15.62 0.04
N THR A 46 11.11 -15.89 -0.26
CA THR A 46 10.68 -16.53 -1.51
C THR A 46 10.93 -15.64 -2.74
N TYR A 47 11.12 -14.34 -2.55
CA TYR A 47 11.48 -13.40 -3.62
C TYR A 47 12.97 -13.49 -4.02
N SER A 48 13.81 -14.24 -3.30
CA SER A 48 15.23 -14.38 -3.61
C SER A 48 15.52 -15.05 -4.96
N ALA A 49 14.54 -15.77 -5.52
CA ALA A 49 14.66 -16.45 -6.81
C ALA A 49 14.36 -15.56 -8.02
N GLU A 50 13.72 -14.40 -7.81
CA GLU A 50 13.40 -13.47 -8.89
C GLU A 50 14.62 -12.60 -9.23
N LYS A 51 14.92 -12.46 -10.53
CA LYS A 51 16.07 -11.68 -11.02
C LYS A 51 16.09 -10.24 -10.52
N PHE A 52 14.92 -9.70 -10.16
CA PHE A 52 14.80 -8.40 -9.52
C PHE A 52 15.61 -8.32 -8.23
N TYR A 53 15.60 -9.35 -7.38
CA TYR A 53 16.19 -9.32 -6.03
C TYR A 53 17.67 -9.71 -5.94
N MET A 54 18.27 -10.24 -7.02
CA MET A 54 19.52 -11.00 -6.91
C MET A 54 20.81 -10.17 -6.69
N ASP A 55 20.92 -8.93 -7.19
CA ASP A 55 22.21 -8.21 -7.14
C ASP A 55 22.16 -6.74 -6.64
N GLN A 56 20.98 -6.11 -6.55
CA GLN A 56 20.87 -4.67 -6.21
C GLN A 56 20.18 -4.36 -4.88
N PHE A 57 19.67 -5.37 -4.16
CA PHE A 57 18.73 -5.15 -3.05
C PHE A 57 19.20 -5.62 -1.68
N SER A 58 20.41 -6.19 -1.54
CA SER A 58 20.89 -6.71 -0.26
C SER A 58 20.80 -5.68 0.88
N ASN A 59 21.12 -4.41 0.60
CA ASN A 59 21.01 -3.33 1.58
C ASN A 59 19.55 -2.94 1.88
N ASP A 60 18.66 -2.99 0.89
CA ASP A 60 17.23 -2.73 1.08
C ASP A 60 16.58 -3.84 1.92
N LEU A 61 16.94 -5.11 1.68
CA LEU A 61 16.43 -6.25 2.45
C LEU A 61 16.81 -6.14 3.93
N VAL A 62 18.10 -5.94 4.23
CA VAL A 62 18.58 -5.79 5.61
C VAL A 62 17.89 -4.61 6.30
N ARG A 63 17.72 -3.49 5.60
CA ARG A 63 16.99 -2.34 6.13
C ARG A 63 15.52 -2.66 6.41
N VAL A 64 14.81 -3.25 5.46
CA VAL A 64 13.39 -3.58 5.59
C VAL A 64 13.19 -4.52 6.77
N ASP A 65 14.03 -5.55 6.90
CA ASP A 65 14.00 -6.46 8.05
C ASP A 65 14.20 -5.72 9.37
N MET A 66 15.18 -4.80 9.45
CA MET A 66 15.38 -3.96 10.63
C MET A 66 14.17 -3.06 10.91
N LEU A 67 13.52 -2.50 9.89
CA LEU A 67 12.33 -1.66 10.04
C LEU A 67 11.16 -2.46 10.63
N PHE A 68 10.92 -3.68 10.16
CA PHE A 68 9.90 -4.56 10.71
C PHE A 68 10.22 -4.99 12.15
N GLN A 69 11.47 -5.32 12.46
CA GLN A 69 11.90 -5.67 13.82
C GLN A 69 11.69 -4.52 14.81
N ASN A 70 11.92 -3.28 14.37
CA ASN A 70 11.78 -2.08 15.19
C ASN A 70 10.35 -1.53 15.24
N ALA A 71 9.46 -1.96 14.35
CA ALA A 71 8.12 -1.37 14.22
C ALA A 71 7.27 -1.55 15.48
N SER A 72 7.28 -2.76 16.05
CA SER A 72 6.49 -3.08 17.25
C SER A 72 6.95 -2.30 18.47
N SER A 73 8.26 -2.16 18.70
CA SER A 73 8.80 -1.34 19.79
C SER A 73 8.69 0.16 19.51
N GLY A 74 8.63 0.55 18.24
CA GLY A 74 8.41 1.91 17.78
C GLY A 74 6.95 2.37 17.85
N GLY A 75 5.99 1.51 18.16
CA GLY A 75 4.57 1.87 18.25
C GLY A 75 3.85 1.92 16.90
N ILE A 76 4.35 1.21 15.89
CA ILE A 76 3.63 0.96 14.63
C ILE A 76 2.80 -0.31 14.80
N ASP A 77 1.49 -0.20 14.62
CA ASP A 77 0.56 -1.33 14.67
C ASP A 77 0.62 -2.15 13.36
N ILE A 78 1.43 -3.21 13.36
CA ILE A 78 1.52 -4.16 12.23
C ILE A 78 0.69 -5.41 12.53
N GLN A 79 -0.24 -5.69 11.64
CA GLN A 79 -1.15 -6.82 11.66
C GLN A 79 -0.74 -7.81 10.56
N CYS A 80 0.01 -8.85 10.93
CA CYS A 80 0.44 -9.92 10.03
C CYS A 80 -0.73 -10.88 9.71
N ARG A 81 -1.67 -10.42 8.88
CA ARG A 81 -2.84 -11.18 8.42
C ARG A 81 -3.33 -10.63 7.09
N SER A 82 -4.04 -11.48 6.36
CA SER A 82 -4.87 -11.00 5.25
C SER A 82 -6.08 -10.23 5.80
N ILE A 83 -6.45 -9.17 5.10
CA ILE A 83 -7.72 -8.45 5.27
C ILE A 83 -8.61 -8.78 4.08
N SER A 84 -9.90 -9.05 4.32
CA SER A 84 -10.85 -9.33 3.25
C SER A 84 -11.35 -8.05 2.58
N GLU A 85 -11.73 -8.14 1.31
CA GLU A 85 -12.39 -7.04 0.58
C GLU A 85 -13.63 -6.51 1.34
N ARG A 86 -14.42 -7.41 1.94
CA ARG A 86 -15.56 -7.05 2.81
C ARG A 86 -15.14 -6.24 4.05
N GLU A 87 -14.03 -6.58 4.71
CA GLU A 87 -13.52 -5.76 5.82
C GLU A 87 -13.11 -4.38 5.31
N ILE A 88 -12.39 -4.31 4.19
CA ILE A 88 -11.97 -3.04 3.58
C ILE A 88 -13.20 -2.19 3.26
N SER A 89 -14.23 -2.73 2.59
CA SER A 89 -15.43 -1.98 2.24
C SER A 89 -16.17 -1.46 3.47
N LEU A 90 -16.28 -2.26 4.55
CA LEU A 90 -16.86 -1.79 5.82
C LEU A 90 -16.07 -0.65 6.46
N PHE A 91 -14.73 -0.72 6.45
CA PHE A 91 -13.89 0.36 6.96
C PHE A 91 -14.09 1.64 6.16
N ILE A 92 -14.07 1.56 4.82
CA ILE A 92 -14.22 2.73 3.96
C ILE A 92 -15.64 3.32 4.05
N LEU A 93 -16.68 2.47 4.07
CA LEU A 93 -18.09 2.89 4.23
C LEU A 93 -18.36 3.62 5.53
N SER A 94 -17.60 3.34 6.59
CA SER A 94 -17.76 4.04 7.86
C SER A 94 -17.49 5.55 7.75
N GLY A 95 -16.80 6.00 6.69
CA GLY A 95 -16.37 7.39 6.50
C GLY A 95 -15.25 7.83 7.45
N LYS A 96 -14.74 6.91 8.27
CA LYS A 96 -13.68 7.15 9.26
C LYS A 96 -12.29 6.78 8.76
N TYR A 97 -12.19 6.08 7.64
CA TYR A 97 -10.93 5.53 7.15
C TYR A 97 -10.72 5.80 5.67
N VAL A 98 -9.46 5.95 5.30
CA VAL A 98 -8.94 5.78 3.93
C VAL A 98 -7.83 4.73 3.97
N ALA A 99 -7.46 4.16 2.83
CA ALA A 99 -6.38 3.19 2.79
C ALA A 99 -5.35 3.53 1.71
N ILE A 100 -4.07 3.29 1.98
CA ILE A 100 -3.03 3.19 0.95
C ILE A 100 -2.80 1.70 0.70
N ALA A 101 -2.93 1.26 -0.55
CA ALA A 101 -2.74 -0.14 -0.92
C ALA A 101 -1.63 -0.27 -1.97
N LEU A 102 -0.78 -1.28 -1.82
CA LEU A 102 0.13 -1.73 -2.87
C LEU A 102 -0.62 -2.69 -3.79
N VAL A 103 -0.56 -2.44 -5.09
CA VAL A 103 -1.25 -3.25 -6.10
C VAL A 103 -0.33 -3.57 -7.26
N ASP A 104 -0.64 -4.64 -7.99
CA ASP A 104 -0.11 -4.86 -9.33
C ASP A 104 -0.79 -3.91 -10.33
N GLN A 105 -0.01 -2.96 -10.87
CA GLN A 105 -0.49 -1.93 -11.77
C GLN A 105 -1.17 -2.50 -13.02
N TYR A 106 -0.67 -3.61 -13.58
CA TYR A 106 -1.22 -4.17 -14.81
C TYR A 106 -2.61 -4.75 -14.58
N LYS A 107 -2.79 -5.50 -13.49
CA LYS A 107 -4.11 -6.08 -13.16
C LYS A 107 -5.13 -5.03 -12.75
N LEU A 108 -4.68 -3.92 -12.15
CA LEU A 108 -5.54 -2.77 -11.88
C LEU A 108 -5.86 -1.93 -13.14
N SER A 109 -5.14 -2.16 -14.25
CA SER A 109 -5.30 -1.47 -15.53
C SER A 109 -5.99 -2.32 -16.60
N ASP A 110 -5.89 -3.65 -16.54
CA ASP A 110 -6.52 -4.58 -17.48
C ASP A 110 -8.05 -4.60 -17.35
N SER A 111 -8.62 -4.11 -16.25
CA SER A 111 -10.05 -3.80 -16.18
C SER A 111 -10.46 -2.68 -17.15
N TRP A 112 -9.51 -1.91 -17.69
CA TRP A 112 -9.72 -0.83 -18.65
C TRP A 112 -9.67 -1.31 -20.11
N LEU A 113 -8.85 -2.32 -20.42
CA LEU A 113 -8.71 -2.86 -21.78
C LEU A 113 -9.89 -3.74 -22.21
N LYS A 114 -10.80 -4.09 -21.30
CA LYS A 114 -12.03 -4.83 -21.66
C LYS A 114 -13.15 -3.93 -22.21
N ASP A 115 -13.12 -2.62 -21.95
CA ASP A 115 -14.13 -1.68 -22.48
C ASP A 115 -13.70 -0.97 -23.78
N ALA A 116 -12.43 -1.05 -24.14
CA ALA A 116 -11.92 -0.59 -25.43
C ALA A 116 -11.36 -1.77 -26.21
N CYS A 117 -12.16 -2.30 -27.14
CA CYS A 117 -11.84 -3.41 -28.04
C CYS A 117 -10.47 -3.25 -28.72
N LEU A 118 -9.37 -3.69 -28.10
CA LEU A 118 -8.05 -3.98 -28.69
C LEU A 118 -7.19 -4.78 -27.70
N SER A 119 -7.26 -6.12 -27.70
CA SER A 119 -6.10 -6.94 -27.29
C SER A 119 -6.14 -8.35 -27.91
N GLU A 120 -6.20 -8.43 -29.24
CA GLU A 120 -5.43 -9.48 -29.90
C GLU A 120 -3.97 -9.02 -29.87
N PHE A 121 -3.05 -9.92 -29.49
CA PHE A 121 -1.59 -9.72 -29.41
C PHE A 121 -1.04 -8.95 -28.20
N VAL A 122 -0.89 -9.59 -27.02
CA VAL A 122 0.40 -9.75 -26.31
C VAL A 122 0.20 -10.86 -25.26
N GLY A 123 0.45 -12.11 -25.64
CA GLY A 123 0.62 -13.22 -24.71
C GLY A 123 2.06 -13.24 -24.19
N GLY A 124 2.35 -12.41 -23.20
CA GLY A 124 3.59 -12.47 -22.42
C GLY A 124 3.23 -12.30 -20.95
N ASP A 125 3.78 -13.15 -20.09
CA ASP A 125 3.68 -12.99 -18.63
C ASP A 125 4.08 -11.55 -18.27
N THR A 126 3.10 -10.72 -17.93
CA THR A 126 3.36 -9.35 -17.52
C THR A 126 4.01 -9.40 -16.15
N ALA A 127 5.31 -9.05 -16.11
CA ALA A 127 6.05 -9.01 -14.87
C ALA A 127 5.38 -8.02 -13.91
N TYR A 128 5.21 -8.45 -12.65
CA TYR A 128 4.67 -7.64 -11.57
C TYR A 128 5.25 -6.22 -11.57
N THR A 129 4.37 -5.21 -11.51
CA THR A 129 4.76 -3.81 -11.32
C THR A 129 3.98 -3.23 -10.13
N GLY A 130 4.67 -3.10 -9.01
CA GLY A 130 4.10 -2.54 -7.79
C GLY A 130 3.77 -1.06 -7.94
N HIS A 131 2.56 -0.68 -7.55
CA HIS A 131 2.09 0.70 -7.56
C HIS A 131 1.23 1.01 -6.34
N TYR A 132 1.42 2.17 -5.71
CA TYR A 132 0.61 2.59 -4.57
C TYR A 132 -0.58 3.42 -5.03
N ILE A 133 -1.77 3.07 -4.53
CA ILE A 133 -3.01 3.82 -4.73
C ILE A 133 -3.63 4.20 -3.38
N VAL A 134 -4.51 5.20 -3.39
CA VAL A 134 -5.32 5.58 -2.22
C VAL A 134 -6.77 5.17 -2.46
N ILE A 135 -7.34 4.37 -1.56
CA ILE A 135 -8.77 4.03 -1.53
C ILE A 135 -9.47 5.06 -0.66
N CYS A 136 -10.41 5.80 -1.26
CA CYS A 136 -11.06 6.97 -0.65
C CYS A 136 -12.55 6.77 -0.37
N GLY A 137 -13.21 5.85 -1.08
CA GLY A 137 -14.65 5.66 -0.98
C GLY A 137 -15.06 4.27 -1.47
N TYR A 138 -16.28 3.87 -1.15
CA TYR A 138 -16.88 2.63 -1.60
C TYR A 138 -18.37 2.84 -1.88
N ASN A 139 -18.83 2.36 -3.03
CA ASN A 139 -20.22 2.37 -3.45
C ASN A 139 -20.80 0.95 -3.32
N SER A 140 -21.69 0.76 -2.35
CA SER A 140 -22.34 -0.53 -2.11
C SER A 140 -23.34 -0.94 -3.18
N ASP A 141 -23.86 0.00 -3.96
CA ASP A 141 -24.85 -0.29 -5.00
C ASP A 141 -24.20 -0.89 -6.25
N THR A 142 -22.95 -0.47 -6.54
CA THR A 142 -22.20 -0.92 -7.72
C THR A 142 -21.04 -1.86 -7.39
N ASP A 143 -20.74 -2.09 -6.11
CA ASP A 143 -19.59 -2.89 -5.66
C ASP A 143 -18.26 -2.32 -6.20
N GLU A 144 -18.09 -1.00 -6.03
CA GLU A 144 -16.95 -0.26 -6.57
C GLU A 144 -16.27 0.62 -5.52
N PHE A 145 -14.94 0.62 -5.52
CA PHE A 145 -14.11 1.52 -4.75
C PHE A 145 -13.77 2.77 -5.54
N GLU A 146 -13.90 3.94 -4.90
CA GLU A 146 -13.30 5.18 -5.38
C GLU A 146 -11.83 5.22 -4.95
N ILE A 147 -10.94 5.30 -5.93
CA ILE A 147 -9.49 5.37 -5.72
C ILE A 147 -8.90 6.66 -6.29
N ARG A 148 -7.75 7.07 -5.74
CA ARG A 148 -6.87 8.09 -6.30
C ARG A 148 -5.52 7.48 -6.59
N ASP A 149 -4.99 7.85 -7.75
CA ASP A 149 -3.70 7.41 -8.23
C ASP A 149 -2.72 8.60 -8.17
N PRO A 150 -1.70 8.58 -7.28
CA PRO A 150 -0.70 9.63 -7.19
C PRO A 150 0.11 9.86 -8.48
N ALA A 151 0.19 8.87 -9.37
CA ALA A 151 0.86 8.98 -10.67
C ALA A 151 -0.08 9.46 -11.79
N SER A 152 -1.36 9.72 -11.48
CA SER A 152 -2.36 10.19 -12.44
C SER A 152 -2.75 11.65 -12.17
N SER A 153 -3.07 12.38 -13.24
CA SER A 153 -3.67 13.72 -13.14
C SER A 153 -5.18 13.68 -12.89
N ARG A 154 -5.81 12.49 -12.96
CA ARG A 154 -7.24 12.31 -12.67
C ARG A 154 -7.50 12.47 -11.17
N LYS A 155 -8.59 13.15 -10.81
CA LYS A 155 -8.95 13.40 -9.40
C LYS A 155 -9.29 12.12 -8.64
N SER A 156 -10.04 11.22 -9.28
CA SER A 156 -10.39 9.91 -8.76
C SER A 156 -10.86 8.97 -9.89
N ARG A 157 -10.97 7.68 -9.59
CA ARG A 157 -11.42 6.61 -10.48
C ARG A 157 -12.23 5.60 -9.67
N LEU A 158 -13.27 5.03 -10.28
CA LEU A 158 -13.99 3.88 -9.73
C LEU A 158 -13.38 2.58 -10.26
N ILE A 159 -13.23 1.58 -9.38
CA ILE A 159 -12.81 0.23 -9.73
C ILE A 159 -13.69 -0.77 -9.00
N THR A 160 -13.99 -1.92 -9.62
CA THR A 160 -14.77 -2.97 -8.96
C THR A 160 -13.97 -3.59 -7.81
N SER A 161 -14.67 -4.06 -6.77
CA SER A 161 -14.08 -4.81 -5.66
C SER A 161 -13.25 -5.99 -6.12
N LYS A 162 -13.75 -6.72 -7.13
CA LYS A 162 -13.04 -7.83 -7.76
C LYS A 162 -11.70 -7.39 -8.38
N CYS A 163 -11.69 -6.29 -9.13
CA CYS A 163 -10.46 -5.79 -9.75
C CYS A 163 -9.43 -5.36 -8.70
N LEU A 164 -9.88 -4.67 -7.65
CA LEU A 164 -9.01 -4.30 -6.53
C LEU A 164 -8.43 -5.54 -5.85
N GLU A 165 -9.26 -6.54 -5.55
CA GLU A 165 -8.86 -7.78 -4.86
C GLU A 165 -7.82 -8.56 -5.66
N GLU A 166 -8.05 -8.73 -6.98
CA GLU A 166 -7.11 -9.39 -7.88
C GLU A 166 -5.76 -8.67 -7.94
N ALA A 167 -5.76 -7.33 -8.01
CA ALA A 167 -4.55 -6.54 -8.10
C ALA A 167 -3.76 -6.51 -6.78
N ARG A 168 -4.43 -6.36 -5.63
CA ARG A 168 -3.77 -6.26 -4.30
C ARG A 168 -3.32 -7.60 -3.71
N ARG A 169 -3.85 -8.72 -4.19
CA ARG A 169 -3.42 -10.08 -3.77
C ARG A 169 -2.39 -10.69 -4.70
N SER A 170 -1.92 -9.91 -5.67
CA SER A 170 -0.95 -10.40 -6.63
C SER A 170 0.41 -10.64 -5.98
N PHE A 171 1.13 -11.63 -6.50
CA PHE A 171 2.49 -11.92 -6.06
C PHE A 171 3.35 -10.66 -6.09
N GLY A 172 4.14 -10.42 -5.03
CA GLY A 172 4.97 -9.22 -4.87
C GLY A 172 4.29 -8.06 -4.15
N THR A 173 2.97 -8.08 -3.95
CA THR A 173 2.27 -7.03 -3.18
C THR A 173 2.25 -7.27 -1.67
N ASP A 174 2.45 -8.53 -1.25
CA ASP A 174 2.33 -8.98 0.15
C ASP A 174 1.01 -8.59 0.84
N GLU A 175 -0.03 -8.28 0.05
CA GLU A 175 -1.30 -7.72 0.52
C GLU A 175 -1.15 -6.45 1.37
N ASP A 176 -0.07 -5.70 1.13
CA ASP A 176 0.29 -4.51 1.89
C ASP A 176 -0.80 -3.43 1.83
N LEU A 177 -1.36 -3.09 3.00
CA LEU A 177 -2.41 -2.08 3.15
C LEU A 177 -2.23 -1.27 4.43
N LEU A 178 -2.12 0.04 4.30
CA LEU A 178 -2.11 1.00 5.41
C LEU A 178 -3.52 1.59 5.56
N LEU A 179 -4.24 1.17 6.60
CA LEU A 179 -5.56 1.71 6.93
C LEU A 179 -5.40 2.94 7.83
N ILE A 180 -5.69 4.11 7.29
CA ILE A 180 -5.48 5.41 7.94
C ILE A 180 -6.79 5.89 8.55
N SER A 181 -6.77 6.23 9.85
CA SER A 181 -7.90 6.86 10.52
C SER A 181 -7.95 8.36 10.20
N LEU A 182 -9.16 8.83 9.84
CA LEU A 182 -9.49 10.23 9.64
C LEU A 182 -10.00 10.89 10.93
N GLU A 183 -10.25 10.11 11.99
CA GLU A 183 -10.64 10.66 13.27
C GLU A 183 -9.50 11.51 13.81
N LYS A 184 -9.82 12.74 14.21
CA LYS A 184 -8.82 13.64 14.79
C LYS A 184 -8.26 12.99 16.05
N CYS A 185 -6.94 13.10 16.22
CA CYS A 185 -6.37 12.92 17.54
C CYS A 185 -6.87 14.11 18.37
N ASP A 186 -7.81 13.89 19.27
CA ASP A 186 -8.16 14.93 20.24
C ASP A 186 -6.90 15.18 21.10
N ASP A 187 -6.40 16.41 21.09
CA ASP A 187 -5.29 16.89 21.93
C ASP A 187 -5.70 16.96 23.43
N GLN A 188 -6.34 15.92 23.96
CA GLN A 188 -6.72 15.83 25.37
C GLN A 188 -5.93 14.81 26.19
N ASP A 189 -5.12 13.95 25.56
CA ASP A 189 -4.24 13.02 26.28
C ASP A 189 -2.82 13.56 26.57
N CYS A 190 -2.51 14.81 26.17
CA CYS A 190 -1.22 15.45 26.47
C CYS A 190 -1.17 16.18 27.82
N LEU A 191 -2.15 16.02 28.70
CA LEU A 191 -2.14 16.57 30.06
C LEU A 191 -2.37 15.48 31.13
N ALA A 192 -1.64 14.38 31.06
CA ALA A 192 -1.56 13.44 32.19
C ALA A 192 -0.34 12.51 32.13
N VAL A 193 0.89 13.04 32.13
CA VAL A 193 2.06 12.44 32.83
C VAL A 193 3.01 13.56 33.27
#